data_AF-A0A7I8IYR4-F1
#
_entry.id   AF-A0A7I8IYR4-F1
#
_cell.length_a   1.000
_cell.length_b   1.000
_cell.length_c   1.000
_cell.angle_alpha   90.00
_cell.angle_beta   90.00
_cell.angle_gamma   90.00
#
_symmetry.space_group_name_H-M   'P 1'
#
loop_
_entity.id
_entity.type
_entity.pdbx_description
1 polymer ?
#
loop_
_entity_poly.entity_id
_entity_poly.type
_entity_poly.pdbx_seq_one_letter_code
_entity_poly.pdbx_strand_id
1 'polypeptide(L)'
;MAAVRVLPTILLLVILLPLFATAVEPSQIGRVCSSPSHRFKGRCGSHSNCSVICRTEGFVRGECRGIIFRSCHCIKPCPKH
;
A
#
# COMPACT_ATOMS: atom_id res chain seq x y z
N MET A 1 -41.94 3.65 29.50
CA MET A 1 -42.61 2.80 28.48
C MET A 1 -42.12 3.03 27.06
N ALA A 2 -41.54 4.19 26.71
CA ALA A 2 -40.92 4.39 25.40
C ALA A 2 -39.62 3.58 25.23
N ALA A 3 -38.75 3.55 26.25
CA ALA A 3 -37.45 2.85 26.23
C ALA A 3 -37.55 1.34 25.90
N VAL A 4 -38.60 0.66 26.37
CA VAL A 4 -38.82 -0.79 26.16
C VAL A 4 -39.18 -1.10 24.70
N ARG A 5 -39.74 -0.14 23.95
CA ARG A 5 -40.13 -0.32 22.54
C ARG A 5 -39.00 -0.01 21.55
N VAL A 6 -37.99 0.75 21.98
CA VAL A 6 -36.80 1.06 21.16
C VAL A 6 -35.78 -0.07 21.20
N LEU A 7 -35.72 -0.81 22.31
CA LEU A 7 -34.79 -1.93 22.47
C LEU A 7 -34.97 -3.07 21.45
N PRO A 8 -36.19 -3.60 21.20
CA PRO A 8 -36.38 -4.68 20.23
C PRO A 8 -36.19 -4.20 18.78
N THR A 9 -36.49 -2.93 18.49
CA THR A 9 -36.30 -2.35 17.15
C THR A 9 -34.82 -2.12 16.84
N ILE A 10 -34.04 -1.64 17.80
CA ILE A 10 -32.58 -1.55 17.69
C ILE A 10 -31.96 -2.95 17.53
N LEU A 11 -32.40 -3.92 18.33
CA LEU A 11 -31.90 -5.30 18.25
C LEU A 11 -32.17 -5.94 16.88
N LEU A 12 -33.38 -5.76 16.33
CA LEU A 12 -33.73 -6.25 14.99
C LEU A 12 -32.86 -5.62 13.90
N LEU A 13 -32.58 -4.32 14.00
CA LEU A 13 -31.73 -3.60 13.05
C LEU A 13 -30.28 -4.13 13.06
N VAL A 14 -29.74 -4.40 14.26
CA VAL A 14 -28.39 -4.96 14.43
C VAL A 14 -28.29 -6.39 13.88
N ILE A 15 -29.36 -7.20 14.03
CA ILE A 15 -29.41 -8.58 13.51
C ILE A 15 -29.51 -8.63 11.97
N LEU A 16 -30.13 -7.64 11.33
CA LEU A 16 -30.28 -7.57 9.87
C LEU A 16 -29.07 -6.94 9.15
N LEU A 17 -28.19 -6.25 9.87
CA LEU A 17 -27.01 -5.58 9.31
C LEU A 17 -25.87 -6.46 8.75
N PRO A 18 -25.65 -7.74 9.15
CA PRO A 18 -24.46 -8.47 8.73
C PRO A 18 -24.54 -9.06 7.31
N LEU A 19 -25.65 -8.94 6.57
CA LEU A 19 -25.78 -9.53 5.23
C LEU A 19 -24.84 -8.92 4.18
N PHE A 20 -24.21 -7.77 4.45
CA PHE A 20 -23.30 -7.08 3.52
C PHE A 20 -21.83 -7.15 3.91
N ALA A 21 -21.47 -7.91 4.95
CA ALA A 21 -20.07 -8.13 5.31
C ALA A 21 -19.41 -9.10 4.31
N THR A 22 -19.21 -8.62 3.08
CA THR A 22 -18.30 -9.28 2.15
C THR A 22 -16.92 -9.30 2.80
N ALA A 23 -16.39 -10.50 3.03
CA ALA A 23 -15.00 -10.66 3.40
C ALA A 23 -14.18 -10.02 2.28
N VAL A 24 -13.60 -8.87 2.56
CA VAL A 24 -12.63 -8.25 1.66
C VAL A 24 -11.38 -9.11 1.81
N GLU A 25 -11.31 -10.17 0.99
CA GLU A 25 -10.08 -10.94 0.85
C GLU A 25 -8.98 -9.94 0.55
N PRO A 26 -7.89 -9.88 1.35
CA PRO A 26 -6.77 -9.03 1.03
C PRO A 26 -6.26 -9.46 -0.33
N SER A 27 -6.60 -8.67 -1.35
CA SER A 27 -6.12 -8.85 -2.72
C SER A 27 -4.65 -9.16 -2.64
N GLN A 28 -4.22 -10.31 -3.16
CA GLN A 28 -2.82 -10.71 -3.24
C GLN A 28 -2.07 -9.81 -4.25
N ILE A 29 -2.09 -8.50 -4.03
CA ILE A 29 -1.13 -7.58 -4.59
C ILE A 29 0.19 -8.04 -3.97
N GLY A 30 0.99 -8.75 -4.77
CA GLY A 30 2.27 -9.29 -4.31
C GLY A 30 3.03 -8.20 -3.57
N ARG A 31 3.51 -8.50 -2.35
CA ARG A 31 4.21 -7.53 -1.52
C ARG A 31 5.33 -6.91 -2.35
N VAL A 32 5.34 -5.59 -2.42
CA VAL A 32 6.40 -4.82 -3.10
C VAL A 32 7.38 -4.32 -2.06
N CYS A 33 8.66 -4.57 -2.32
CA CYS A 33 9.77 -4.16 -1.49
C CYS A 33 10.50 -3.00 -2.18
N SER A 34 10.96 -2.02 -1.41
CA SER A 34 11.78 -0.92 -1.91
C SER A 34 13.05 -0.75 -1.10
N SER A 35 14.17 -0.46 -1.76
CA SER A 35 15.46 -0.13 -1.14
C SER A 35 16.09 1.10 -1.79
N PRO A 36 16.94 1.87 -1.09
CA PRO A 36 17.72 2.92 -1.74
C PRO A 36 18.63 2.32 -2.82
N SER A 37 18.80 3.05 -3.93
CA SER A 37 19.73 2.68 -5.00
C SER A 37 21.18 2.75 -4.52
N HIS A 38 22.00 1.77 -4.90
CA HIS A 38 23.42 1.74 -4.56
C HIS A 38 24.28 2.54 -5.55
N ARG A 39 23.78 2.72 -6.78
CA ARG A 39 24.51 3.42 -7.85
C ARG A 39 24.11 4.88 -7.98
N PHE A 40 22.89 5.25 -7.58
CA PHE A 40 22.40 6.61 -7.67
C PHE A 40 23.12 7.52 -6.67
N LYS A 41 23.70 8.62 -7.16
CA LYS A 41 24.41 9.61 -6.34
C LYS A 41 23.73 10.97 -6.44
N GLY A 42 23.62 11.66 -5.30
CA GLY A 42 23.05 13.01 -5.23
C GLY A 42 21.53 13.04 -5.14
N ARG A 43 20.96 14.22 -5.43
CA ARG A 43 19.52 14.50 -5.30
C ARG A 43 18.75 13.96 -6.51
N CYS A 44 17.69 13.20 -6.24
CA CYS A 44 16.87 12.61 -7.29
C CYS A 44 15.92 13.65 -7.92
N GLY A 45 16.21 14.07 -9.15
CA GLY A 45 15.41 15.03 -9.91
C GLY A 45 14.48 14.42 -10.96
N SER A 46 14.69 13.16 -11.34
CA SER A 46 13.89 12.47 -12.38
C SER A 46 13.61 11.03 -11.99
N HIS A 47 12.33 10.67 -11.92
CA HIS A 47 11.90 9.30 -11.66
C HIS A 47 12.34 8.36 -12.78
N SER A 48 12.34 8.81 -14.04
CA SER A 48 12.79 8.01 -15.18
C SER A 48 14.28 7.66 -15.08
N ASN A 49 15.13 8.62 -14.72
CA ASN A 49 16.57 8.37 -14.53
C ASN A 49 16.81 7.41 -13.35
N CYS A 50 16.10 7.60 -12.25
CA CYS A 50 16.14 6.68 -11.12
C CYS A 50 15.70 5.26 -11.53
N SER A 51 14.63 5.14 -12.32
CA SER A 51 14.12 3.85 -12.81
C SER A 51 15.11 3.13 -13.72
N VAL A 52 15.78 3.84 -14.63
CA VAL A 52 16.84 3.28 -15.49
C VAL A 52 17.97 2.71 -14.65
N ILE A 53 18.48 3.47 -13.66
CA ILE A 53 19.55 3.01 -12.76
C ILE A 53 19.09 1.78 -11.96
N CYS A 54 17.89 1.83 -11.39
CA CYS A 54 17.34 0.70 -10.62
C CYS A 54 17.20 -0.58 -11.46
N ARG A 55 16.89 -0.47 -12.75
CA ARG A 55 16.88 -1.64 -13.66
C ARG A 55 18.27 -2.26 -13.83
N THR A 56 19.33 -1.44 -13.87
CA THR A 56 20.71 -1.96 -13.88
C THR A 56 21.11 -2.64 -12.56
N GLU A 57 20.42 -2.33 -11.46
CA GLU A 57 20.60 -2.97 -10.15
C GLU A 57 19.73 -4.23 -9.96
N GLY A 58 18.97 -4.64 -10.99
CA GLY A 58 18.10 -5.82 -10.93
C GLY A 58 16.72 -5.57 -10.30
N PHE A 59 16.30 -4.32 -10.17
CA PHE A 59 14.95 -3.95 -9.75
C PHE A 59 14.04 -3.70 -10.97
N VAL A 60 12.73 -3.84 -10.81
CA VAL A 60 11.79 -3.65 -11.94
C VAL A 60 11.51 -2.17 -12.25
N ARG A 61 11.57 -1.30 -11.23
CA ARG A 61 11.41 0.15 -11.39
C ARG A 61 12.11 0.93 -10.26
N GLY A 62 12.11 2.24 -10.36
CA GLY A 62 12.56 3.14 -9.30
C GLY A 62 11.81 4.47 -9.29
N GLU A 63 11.82 5.16 -8.15
CA GLU A 63 11.18 6.45 -7.96
C GLU A 63 11.98 7.35 -7.01
N CYS A 64 11.90 8.66 -7.22
CA CYS A 64 12.45 9.64 -6.28
C CYS A 64 11.53 9.75 -5.05
N ARG A 65 12.08 9.58 -3.85
CA ARG A 65 11.36 9.76 -2.57
C ARG A 65 11.94 10.90 -1.77
N GLY A 66 11.09 11.58 -1.02
CA GLY A 66 11.45 12.75 -0.21
C GLY A 66 10.99 14.07 -0.82
N ILE A 67 10.80 15.07 0.04
CA ILE A 67 10.36 16.41 -0.36
C ILE A 67 11.58 17.33 -0.48
N ILE A 68 12.41 17.37 0.56
CA ILE A 68 13.59 18.24 0.64
C ILE A 68 14.82 17.50 0.10
N PHE A 69 15.18 16.34 0.66
CA PHE A 69 16.32 15.52 0.21
C PHE A 69 15.83 14.31 -0.57
N ARG A 70 15.67 14.49 -1.89
CA ARG A 70 15.19 13.42 -2.75
C ARG A 70 16.24 12.33 -2.92
N SER A 71 15.93 11.10 -2.50
CA SER A 71 16.72 9.89 -2.75
C SER A 71 16.06 9.01 -3.80
N CYS A 72 16.84 8.27 -4.57
CA CYS A 72 16.32 7.28 -5.50
C CYS A 72 16.07 5.95 -4.77
N HIS A 73 14.83 5.45 -4.83
CA HIS A 73 14.45 4.16 -4.26
C HIS A 73 14.05 3.19 -5.38
N CYS A 74 14.70 2.03 -5.40
CA CYS A 74 14.42 0.95 -6.32
C CYS A 74 13.37 0.01 -5.75
N ILE A 75 12.47 -0.49 -6.61
CA ILE A 75 11.28 -1.26 -6.22
C ILE A 75 11.28 -2.59 -6.95
N LYS A 76 11.03 -3.68 -6.20
CA LYS A 76 10.86 -5.03 -6.76
C LYS A 76 9.83 -5.84 -5.97
N PRO A 77 9.25 -6.90 -6.57
CA PRO A 77 8.48 -7.87 -5.80
C PRO A 77 9.34 -8.42 -4.66
N CYS A 78 8.77 -8.48 -3.45
CA CYS A 78 9.44 -9.12 -2.33
C CYS A 78 9.58 -10.62 -2.62
N PRO A 79 10.70 -11.25 -2.22
CA PRO A 79 10.78 -12.70 -2.23
C PRO A 79 9.68 -13.28 -1.34
N LYS A 80 9.06 -14.36 -1.81
CA LYS A 80 8.16 -15.20 -1.01
C LYS A 80 9.08 -16.10 -0.18
N HIS A 81 9.21 -15.80 1.10
CA HIS A 81 9.82 -16.71 2.08
C HIS A 81 8.74 -17.67 2.59
#